data_AF-A0A2D9CL69-F1
#
_entry.id   AF-A0A2D9CL69-F1
#
_cell.length_a   1.000
_cell.length_b   1.000
_cell.length_c   1.000
_cell.angle_alpha   90.00
_cell.angle_beta   90.00
_cell.angle_gamma   90.00
#
_symmetry.space_group_name_H-M   'P 1'
#
loop_
_entity.id
_entity.type
_entity.pdbx_description
1 polymer ?
#
loop_
_entity_poly.entity_id
_entity_poly.type
_entity_poly.pdbx_seq_one_letter_code
_entity_poly.pdbx_strand_id
1 'polypeptide(L)'
;MTVTANTTRNDYTAGNNQNVYSYTFQLNDATDVTVLLGGVVQTLNTHYTVQNVGVGSGGTITFTLVDSNNNPIFPTQGTAIAILMSMDLDRDTAYQANGAFLANEVNNDYDRLWLATNQQQTAINRALRLKDEDVASGSMELPLKDTRKGKYLGFDSVTGEPVATQSFSGSGFVEKTGDTMTGLLNNTVGYAAGGTTFINATRELSNVSGAISQFSNDSNYLNNTSTLEGGNF
;
A
#
# COMPACT_ATOMS: atom_id res chain seq x y z
N MET A 1 -31.75 -16.08 -4.13
CA MET A 1 -31.28 -15.22 -3.02
C MET A 1 -30.65 -13.99 -3.65
N THR A 2 -30.64 -12.85 -2.99
CA THR A 2 -29.98 -11.64 -3.50
C THR A 2 -28.60 -11.52 -2.87
N VAL A 3 -27.56 -11.30 -3.68
CA VAL A 3 -26.20 -11.07 -3.14
C VAL A 3 -26.18 -9.77 -2.32
N THR A 4 -25.60 -9.84 -1.13
CA THR A 4 -25.40 -8.65 -0.28
C THR A 4 -24.12 -7.93 -0.67
N ALA A 5 -24.14 -6.60 -0.70
CA ALA A 5 -22.96 -5.79 -0.94
C ALA A 5 -22.02 -5.82 0.27
N ASN A 6 -20.96 -6.63 0.19
CA ASN A 6 -19.94 -6.75 1.21
C ASN A 6 -18.55 -6.47 0.63
N THR A 7 -17.60 -6.08 1.49
CA THR A 7 -16.19 -6.03 1.10
C THR A 7 -15.72 -7.44 0.78
N THR A 8 -15.13 -7.64 -0.41
CA THR A 8 -14.76 -8.97 -0.93
C THR A 8 -13.35 -9.39 -0.51
N ARG A 9 -12.95 -8.96 0.69
CA ARG A 9 -11.64 -9.21 1.28
C ARG A 9 -11.74 -9.24 2.80
N ASN A 10 -11.10 -10.23 3.41
CA ASN A 10 -10.88 -10.33 4.84
C ASN A 10 -9.38 -10.51 5.10
N ASP A 11 -8.83 -9.71 6.01
CA ASP A 11 -7.43 -9.78 6.42
C ASP A 11 -7.34 -10.24 7.88
N TYR A 12 -6.46 -11.18 8.17
CA TYR A 12 -6.24 -11.76 9.49
C TYR A 12 -4.75 -11.81 9.83
N THR A 13 -4.45 -11.97 11.12
CA THR A 13 -3.13 -12.38 11.60
C THR A 13 -3.28 -13.75 12.23
N ALA A 14 -2.42 -14.70 11.86
CA ALA A 14 -2.48 -16.07 12.33
C ALA A 14 -2.34 -16.16 13.86
N GLY A 15 -3.31 -16.82 14.52
CA GLY A 15 -3.30 -17.07 15.95
C GLY A 15 -2.43 -18.27 16.35
N ASN A 16 -2.42 -18.61 17.64
CA ASN A 16 -1.77 -19.82 18.13
C ASN A 16 -2.62 -21.05 17.80
N ASN A 17 -2.06 -22.02 17.06
CA ASN A 17 -2.74 -23.27 16.69
C ASN A 17 -4.14 -23.06 16.07
N GLN A 18 -4.30 -21.98 15.30
CA GLN A 18 -5.55 -21.65 14.62
C GLN A 18 -5.42 -21.99 13.13
N ASN A 19 -6.37 -22.75 12.59
CA ASN A 19 -6.41 -23.12 11.16
C ASN A 19 -7.73 -22.74 10.47
N VAL A 20 -8.73 -22.23 11.20
CA VAL A 20 -10.03 -21.84 10.64
C VAL A 20 -10.18 -20.32 10.67
N TYR A 21 -10.54 -19.75 9.53
CA TYR A 21 -10.76 -18.33 9.32
C TYR A 21 -12.08 -18.11 8.59
N SER A 22 -12.88 -17.15 9.04
CA SER A 22 -14.12 -16.81 8.35
C SER A 22 -13.85 -15.94 7.11
N TYR A 23 -14.79 -15.93 6.18
CA TYR A 23 -14.92 -14.90 5.17
C TYR A 23 -16.35 -14.36 5.19
N THR A 24 -16.55 -13.09 4.84
CA THR A 24 -17.84 -12.39 5.06
C THR A 24 -18.59 -12.06 3.77
N PHE A 25 -18.15 -12.59 2.63
CA PHE A 25 -18.73 -12.33 1.31
C PHE A 25 -19.21 -13.63 0.67
N GLN A 26 -20.19 -13.55 -0.24
CA GLN A 26 -20.67 -14.72 -0.96
C GLN A 26 -19.65 -15.18 -2.01
N LEU A 27 -19.48 -16.49 -2.13
CA LEU A 27 -18.75 -17.15 -3.19
C LEU A 27 -19.74 -17.95 -4.04
N ASN A 28 -19.60 -17.90 -5.37
CA ASN A 28 -20.40 -18.74 -6.27
C ASN A 28 -19.79 -20.13 -6.41
N ASP A 29 -18.47 -20.21 -6.59
CA ASP A 29 -17.68 -21.44 -6.53
C ASP A 29 -16.60 -21.34 -5.43
N ALA A 30 -16.14 -22.48 -4.92
CA ALA A 30 -14.96 -22.57 -4.06
C ALA A 30 -13.68 -22.09 -4.76
N THR A 31 -13.62 -22.12 -6.09
CA THR A 31 -12.49 -21.59 -6.87
C THR A 31 -12.45 -20.07 -6.95
N ASP A 32 -13.55 -19.38 -6.66
CA ASP A 32 -13.66 -17.92 -6.75
C ASP A 32 -12.97 -17.18 -5.58
N VAL A 33 -12.12 -17.86 -4.82
CA VAL A 33 -11.39 -17.29 -3.68
C VAL A 33 -9.90 -17.55 -3.82
N THR A 34 -9.11 -16.50 -3.58
CA THR A 34 -7.67 -16.59 -3.41
C THR A 34 -7.31 -16.37 -1.95
N VAL A 35 -6.53 -17.30 -1.40
CA VAL A 35 -5.98 -17.20 -0.05
C VAL A 35 -4.48 -16.97 -0.14
N LEU A 36 -3.98 -15.93 0.52
CA LEU A 36 -2.56 -15.67 0.69
C LEU A 36 -2.15 -15.86 2.15
N LEU A 37 -1.04 -16.54 2.35
CA LEU A 37 -0.38 -16.69 3.64
C LEU A 37 1.02 -16.07 3.54
N GLY A 38 1.28 -15.01 4.31
CA GLY A 38 2.55 -14.27 4.24
C GLY A 38 2.82 -13.66 2.86
N GLY A 39 1.77 -13.38 2.08
CA GLY A 39 1.88 -12.89 0.70
C GLY A 39 2.07 -13.99 -0.36
N VAL A 40 2.09 -15.27 0.02
CA VAL A 40 2.21 -16.41 -0.91
C VAL A 40 0.83 -17.00 -1.18
N VAL A 41 0.47 -17.12 -2.46
CA VAL A 41 -0.79 -17.74 -2.92
C VAL A 41 -0.83 -19.21 -2.53
N GLN A 42 -1.92 -19.62 -1.90
CA GLN A 42 -2.19 -20.98 -1.51
C GLN A 42 -3.09 -21.67 -2.54
N THR A 43 -2.98 -22.99 -2.67
CA THR A 43 -3.78 -23.80 -3.60
C THR A 43 -4.96 -24.45 -2.90
N LEU A 44 -6.17 -24.27 -3.44
CA LEU A 44 -7.41 -24.93 -2.99
C LEU A 44 -7.28 -26.47 -3.00
N ASN A 45 -7.88 -27.13 -2.03
CA ASN A 45 -7.86 -28.59 -1.79
C ASN A 45 -6.47 -29.21 -1.53
N THR A 46 -5.41 -28.40 -1.55
CA THR A 46 -4.06 -28.80 -1.16
C THR A 46 -3.68 -28.13 0.15
N HIS A 47 -3.79 -26.80 0.20
CA HIS A 47 -3.38 -26.00 1.36
C HIS A 47 -4.57 -25.59 2.23
N TYR A 48 -5.75 -25.41 1.63
CA TYR A 48 -6.96 -25.03 2.32
C TYR A 48 -8.21 -25.61 1.64
N THR A 49 -9.31 -25.65 2.37
CA THR A 49 -10.65 -25.96 1.86
C THR A 49 -11.61 -24.83 2.18
N VAL A 50 -12.68 -24.73 1.39
CA VAL A 50 -13.73 -23.70 1.53
C VAL A 50 -15.02 -24.38 1.98
N GLN A 51 -15.70 -23.80 2.95
CA GLN A 51 -17.00 -24.25 3.43
C GLN A 51 -18.03 -23.12 3.34
N ASN A 52 -19.30 -23.49 3.17
CA ASN A 52 -20.43 -22.56 3.03
C ASN A 52 -20.35 -21.68 1.76
N VAL A 53 -20.00 -22.29 0.64
CA VAL A 53 -20.15 -21.68 -0.70
C VAL A 53 -21.63 -21.41 -0.98
N GLY A 54 -21.94 -20.31 -1.67
CA GLY A 54 -23.31 -19.87 -1.96
C GLY A 54 -24.03 -19.16 -0.81
N VAL A 55 -23.40 -19.00 0.35
CA VAL A 55 -24.00 -18.34 1.51
C VAL A 55 -23.68 -16.84 1.50
N GLY A 56 -24.72 -16.00 1.51
CA GLY A 56 -24.61 -14.53 1.46
C GLY A 56 -23.79 -13.90 2.59
N SER A 57 -23.84 -14.48 3.79
CA SER A 57 -23.05 -14.05 4.96
C SER A 57 -21.60 -14.52 4.93
N GLY A 58 -21.21 -15.27 3.90
CA GLY A 58 -19.92 -15.92 3.77
C GLY A 58 -19.82 -17.25 4.52
N GLY A 59 -18.59 -17.68 4.78
CA GLY A 59 -18.27 -19.03 5.21
C GLY A 59 -16.92 -19.14 5.90
N THR A 60 -16.26 -20.29 5.77
CA THR A 60 -14.96 -20.53 6.39
C THR A 60 -13.93 -21.08 5.42
N ILE A 61 -12.69 -20.62 5.58
CA ILE A 61 -11.49 -21.23 5.05
C ILE A 61 -10.85 -22.05 6.16
N THR A 62 -10.62 -23.33 5.90
CA THR A 62 -9.89 -24.22 6.80
C THR A 62 -8.57 -24.59 6.14
N PHE A 63 -7.44 -24.25 6.78
CA PHE A 63 -6.13 -24.72 6.36
C PHE A 63 -6.02 -26.23 6.63
N THR A 64 -5.73 -26.99 5.58
CA THR A 64 -5.66 -28.46 5.58
C THR A 64 -4.25 -28.98 5.37
N LEU A 65 -3.25 -28.10 5.46
CA LEU A 65 -1.85 -28.50 5.38
C LEU A 65 -1.55 -29.54 6.47
N VAL A 66 -0.82 -30.58 6.07
CA VAL A 66 -0.30 -31.60 6.98
C VAL A 66 1.19 -31.78 6.75
N ASP A 67 1.95 -32.09 7.80
CA ASP A 67 3.38 -32.38 7.71
C ASP A 67 3.64 -33.77 7.11
N SER A 68 4.92 -34.13 6.96
CA SER A 68 5.31 -35.45 6.45
C SER A 68 4.83 -36.63 7.30
N ASN A 69 4.34 -36.36 8.51
CA ASN A 69 3.85 -37.34 9.48
C ASN A 69 2.32 -37.25 9.66
N ASN A 70 1.60 -36.59 8.73
CA ASN A 70 0.15 -36.37 8.77
C ASN A 70 -0.35 -35.51 9.95
N ASN A 71 0.50 -34.75 10.64
CA ASN A 71 0.05 -33.80 11.65
C ASN A 71 -0.44 -32.50 11.00
N PRO A 72 -1.51 -31.86 11.51
CA PRO A 72 -1.95 -30.57 11.01
C PRO A 72 -0.86 -29.50 11.11
N ILE A 73 -0.57 -28.84 9.99
CA ILE A 73 0.25 -27.64 9.96
C ILE A 73 -0.67 -26.44 10.12
N PHE A 74 -0.44 -25.68 11.18
CA PHE A 74 -1.12 -24.42 11.41
C PHE A 74 -0.32 -23.29 10.76
N PRO A 75 -1.00 -22.27 10.19
CA PRO A 75 -0.38 -20.99 9.89
C PRO A 75 0.49 -20.51 11.07
N THR A 76 1.75 -20.18 10.79
CA THR A 76 2.68 -19.73 11.83
C THR A 76 2.14 -18.46 12.49
N GLN A 77 2.08 -18.43 13.82
CA GLN A 77 1.58 -17.29 14.59
C GLN A 77 2.23 -15.98 14.11
N GLY A 78 1.42 -14.94 13.95
CA GLY A 78 1.88 -13.63 13.47
C GLY A 78 1.95 -13.50 11.95
N THR A 79 1.78 -14.59 11.18
CA THR A 79 1.74 -14.52 9.72
C THR A 79 0.46 -13.83 9.25
N ALA A 80 0.59 -12.87 8.34
CA ALA A 80 -0.57 -12.22 7.72
C ALA A 80 -1.31 -13.20 6.80
N ILE A 81 -2.62 -13.21 6.88
CA ILE A 81 -3.51 -14.00 6.03
C ILE A 81 -4.44 -13.03 5.30
N ALA A 82 -4.53 -13.17 3.98
CA ALA A 82 -5.50 -12.43 3.18
C ALA A 82 -6.40 -13.42 2.44
N ILE A 83 -7.71 -13.28 2.64
CA ILE A 83 -8.73 -14.03 1.92
C ILE A 83 -9.45 -13.01 1.04
N LEU A 84 -9.39 -13.17 -0.28
CA LEU A 84 -10.06 -12.26 -1.20
C LEU A 84 -10.82 -13.04 -2.28
N MET A 85 -11.91 -12.44 -2.74
CA MET A 85 -12.62 -12.92 -3.90
C MET A 85 -11.79 -12.69 -5.15
N SER A 86 -11.67 -13.72 -5.96
CA SER A 86 -10.98 -13.72 -7.25
C SER A 86 -11.80 -14.54 -8.24
N MET A 87 -13.01 -14.06 -8.50
CA MET A 87 -13.90 -14.65 -9.49
C MET A 87 -13.50 -14.20 -10.88
N ASP A 88 -13.52 -15.13 -11.84
CA ASP A 88 -13.31 -14.83 -13.25
C ASP A 88 -14.51 -14.04 -13.81
N LEU A 89 -14.18 -12.95 -14.50
CA LEU A 89 -15.14 -12.07 -15.16
C LEU A 89 -15.54 -12.66 -16.52
N ASP A 90 -16.36 -13.70 -16.48
CA ASP A 90 -16.93 -14.33 -17.67
C ASP A 90 -18.43 -14.61 -17.46
N ARG A 91 -19.14 -14.79 -18.57
CA ARG A 91 -20.55 -15.20 -18.57
C ARG A 91 -20.67 -16.65 -19.02
N ASP A 92 -21.07 -17.51 -18.09
CA ASP A 92 -21.24 -18.94 -18.37
C ASP A 92 -22.60 -19.26 -19.01
N THR A 93 -23.60 -18.39 -18.86
CA THR A 93 -24.97 -18.66 -19.29
C THR A 93 -25.31 -17.96 -20.60
N ALA A 94 -25.45 -18.73 -21.68
CA ALA A 94 -25.89 -18.25 -22.99
C ALA A 94 -27.38 -18.52 -23.24
N TYR A 95 -28.23 -17.52 -22.99
CA TYR A 95 -29.68 -17.63 -23.27
C TYR A 95 -29.95 -17.81 -24.76
N GLN A 96 -30.69 -18.86 -25.10
CA GLN A 96 -31.11 -19.15 -26.48
C GLN A 96 -32.45 -18.48 -26.79
N ALA A 97 -32.63 -18.05 -28.04
CA ALA A 97 -33.94 -17.57 -28.51
C ALA A 97 -34.98 -18.69 -28.38
N ASN A 98 -36.12 -18.39 -27.75
CA ASN A 98 -37.17 -19.37 -27.41
C ASN A 98 -36.74 -20.48 -26.43
N GLY A 99 -35.59 -20.33 -25.76
CA GLY A 99 -35.17 -21.21 -24.67
C GLY A 99 -35.98 -20.97 -23.40
N ALA A 100 -35.91 -21.91 -22.46
CA ALA A 100 -36.52 -21.74 -21.14
C ALA A 100 -35.81 -20.61 -20.37
N PHE A 101 -36.58 -19.70 -19.78
CA PHE A 101 -36.06 -18.64 -18.91
C PHE A 101 -36.18 -19.09 -17.45
N LEU A 102 -35.27 -19.95 -17.02
CA LEU A 102 -35.31 -20.53 -15.69
C LEU A 102 -34.85 -19.51 -14.65
N ALA A 103 -35.69 -19.22 -13.66
CA ALA A 103 -35.38 -18.25 -12.62
C ALA A 103 -34.05 -18.54 -11.89
N ASN A 104 -33.66 -19.81 -11.76
CA ASN A 104 -32.40 -20.19 -11.13
C ASN A 104 -31.17 -19.74 -11.95
N GLU A 105 -31.19 -19.94 -13.26
CA GLU A 105 -30.09 -19.53 -14.16
C GLU A 105 -29.97 -18.01 -14.20
N VAL A 106 -31.11 -17.34 -14.25
CA VAL A 106 -31.22 -15.87 -14.28
C VAL A 106 -30.71 -15.25 -12.99
N ASN A 107 -31.11 -15.79 -11.84
CA ASN A 107 -30.62 -15.30 -10.56
C ASN A 107 -29.11 -15.54 -10.40
N ASN A 108 -28.60 -16.71 -10.79
CA ASN A 108 -27.17 -16.99 -10.70
C ASN A 108 -26.35 -16.00 -11.56
N ASP A 109 -26.80 -15.74 -12.77
CA ASP A 109 -26.14 -14.78 -13.66
C ASP A 109 -26.14 -13.34 -13.12
N TYR A 110 -27.27 -12.89 -12.57
CA TYR A 110 -27.35 -11.57 -11.92
C TYR A 110 -26.49 -11.50 -10.65
N ASP A 111 -26.51 -12.55 -9.84
CA ASP A 111 -25.68 -12.64 -8.64
C ASP A 111 -24.19 -12.54 -9.00
N ARG A 112 -23.77 -13.18 -10.10
CA ARG A 112 -22.39 -13.10 -10.60
C ARG A 112 -22.02 -11.67 -11.02
N LEU A 113 -22.90 -10.96 -11.73
CA LEU A 113 -22.67 -9.56 -12.10
C LEU A 113 -22.52 -8.66 -10.87
N TRP A 114 -23.31 -8.91 -9.83
CA TRP A 114 -23.20 -8.16 -8.58
C TRP A 114 -21.90 -8.47 -7.82
N LEU A 115 -21.49 -9.73 -7.77
CA LEU A 115 -20.21 -10.14 -7.19
C LEU A 115 -19.03 -9.51 -7.94
N ALA A 116 -19.04 -9.53 -9.27
CA ALA A 116 -18.04 -8.85 -10.09
C ALA A 116 -17.93 -7.35 -9.72
N THR A 117 -19.07 -6.69 -9.53
CA THR A 117 -19.12 -5.27 -9.14
C THR A 117 -18.52 -5.06 -7.74
N ASN A 118 -18.86 -5.92 -6.76
CA ASN A 118 -18.27 -5.84 -5.41
C ASN A 118 -16.75 -6.10 -5.40
N GLN A 119 -16.28 -7.04 -6.23
CA GLN A 119 -14.86 -7.30 -6.44
C GLN A 119 -14.14 -6.06 -6.95
N GLN A 120 -14.69 -5.44 -8.00
CA GLN A 120 -14.15 -4.22 -8.58
C GLN A 120 -14.18 -3.06 -7.59
N GLN A 121 -15.27 -2.87 -6.84
CA GLN A 121 -15.35 -1.82 -5.82
C GLN A 121 -14.27 -1.99 -4.74
N THR A 122 -14.02 -3.22 -4.30
CA THR A 122 -12.96 -3.53 -3.33
C THR A 122 -11.56 -3.26 -3.92
N ALA A 123 -11.34 -3.61 -5.19
CA ALA A 123 -10.09 -3.31 -5.88
C ALA A 123 -9.87 -1.80 -6.03
N ILE A 124 -10.88 -1.06 -6.48
CA ILE A 124 -10.86 0.40 -6.62
C ILE A 124 -10.61 1.05 -5.25
N ASN A 125 -11.22 0.55 -4.16
CA ASN A 125 -11.04 1.06 -2.77
C ASN A 125 -9.60 0.94 -2.27
N ARG A 126 -8.78 0.13 -2.93
CA ARG A 126 -7.36 -0.05 -2.62
C ARG A 126 -6.43 0.57 -3.66
N ALA A 127 -6.97 1.27 -4.66
CA ALA A 127 -6.21 2.00 -5.65
C ALA A 127 -5.95 3.45 -5.22
N LEU A 128 -4.90 4.06 -5.78
CA LEU A 128 -4.73 5.51 -5.72
C LEU A 128 -5.82 6.15 -6.59
N ARG A 129 -6.57 7.10 -6.02
CA ARG A 129 -7.71 7.77 -6.65
C ARG A 129 -7.74 9.24 -6.24
N LEU A 130 -8.40 10.08 -7.02
CA LEU A 130 -8.77 11.41 -6.56
C LEU A 130 -9.90 11.31 -5.53
N LYS A 131 -10.06 12.39 -4.78
CA LYS A 131 -11.22 12.64 -3.94
C LYS A 131 -12.34 13.28 -4.77
N ASP A 132 -13.59 13.12 -4.33
CA ASP A 132 -14.75 13.64 -5.07
C ASP A 132 -14.78 15.17 -5.07
N GLU A 133 -14.12 15.81 -4.10
CA GLU A 133 -13.99 17.26 -3.99
C GLU A 133 -12.92 17.85 -4.93
N ASP A 134 -12.10 17.01 -5.57
CA ASP A 134 -11.09 17.47 -6.51
C ASP A 134 -11.75 17.91 -7.82
N VAL A 135 -11.74 19.22 -8.09
CA VAL A 135 -12.36 19.81 -9.28
C VAL A 135 -11.50 19.41 -10.47
N ALA A 136 -11.91 18.32 -11.12
CA ALA A 136 -11.22 17.66 -12.23
C ALA A 136 -10.52 18.66 -13.16
N SER A 137 -9.20 18.76 -13.03
CA SER A 137 -8.39 19.65 -13.87
C SER A 137 -7.18 18.96 -14.51
N GLY A 138 -7.03 17.64 -14.32
CA GLY A 138 -5.85 16.91 -14.78
C GLY A 138 -6.03 15.42 -15.04
N SER A 139 -5.03 14.79 -15.67
CA SER A 139 -4.97 13.36 -15.92
C SER A 139 -4.20 12.64 -14.81
N MET A 140 -4.79 11.58 -14.24
CA MET A 140 -4.11 10.68 -13.30
C MET A 140 -3.40 9.50 -13.99
N GLU A 141 -3.21 9.57 -15.32
CA GLU A 141 -2.50 8.54 -16.06
C GLU A 141 -1.01 8.56 -15.70
N LEU A 142 -0.45 7.40 -15.39
CA LEU A 142 0.97 7.30 -15.09
C LEU A 142 1.80 7.65 -16.34
N PRO A 143 2.95 8.35 -16.19
CA PRO A 143 3.85 8.57 -17.30
C PRO A 143 4.31 7.24 -17.95
N LEU A 144 4.68 7.30 -19.23
CA LEU A 144 5.21 6.15 -19.97
C LEU A 144 6.32 5.43 -19.19
N LYS A 145 6.38 4.10 -19.34
CA LYS A 145 7.30 3.22 -18.61
C LYS A 145 8.74 3.73 -18.59
N ASP A 146 9.26 4.14 -19.74
CA ASP A 146 10.65 4.61 -19.85
C ASP A 146 10.87 5.96 -19.17
N THR A 147 9.86 6.82 -19.14
CA THR A 147 9.90 8.11 -18.43
C THR A 147 9.91 7.95 -16.92
N ARG A 148 9.27 6.90 -16.38
CA ARG A 148 9.10 6.66 -14.93
C ARG A 148 10.03 5.62 -14.31
N LYS A 149 10.75 4.83 -15.11
CA LYS A 149 11.62 3.77 -14.58
C LYS A 149 12.73 4.38 -13.71
N GLY A 150 12.84 3.90 -12.47
CA GLY A 150 13.86 4.36 -11.53
C GLY A 150 13.61 5.76 -10.99
N LYS A 151 12.37 6.24 -10.95
CA LYS A 151 11.95 7.55 -10.41
C LYS A 151 10.88 7.39 -9.33
N TYR A 152 10.75 8.40 -8.47
CA TYR A 152 9.65 8.45 -7.49
C TYR A 152 8.34 8.88 -8.15
N LEU A 153 7.22 8.37 -7.62
CA LEU A 153 5.90 8.96 -7.87
C LEU A 153 5.74 10.17 -6.94
N GLY A 154 5.53 11.35 -7.51
CA GLY A 154 5.21 12.57 -6.79
C GLY A 154 4.00 13.26 -7.39
N PHE A 155 3.63 14.41 -6.82
CA PHE A 155 2.55 15.25 -7.32
C PHE A 155 3.13 16.59 -7.78
N ASP A 156 2.67 17.10 -8.93
CA ASP A 156 3.09 18.40 -9.43
C ASP A 156 2.72 19.51 -8.43
N SER A 157 3.63 20.44 -8.20
CA SER A 157 3.45 21.49 -7.19
C SER A 157 2.36 22.51 -7.53
N VAL A 158 1.93 22.58 -8.79
CA VAL A 158 0.93 23.52 -9.29
C VAL A 158 -0.36 22.79 -9.64
N THR A 159 -0.28 21.68 -10.37
CA THR A 159 -1.47 20.95 -10.86
C THR A 159 -1.92 19.81 -9.94
N GLY A 160 -1.06 19.31 -9.05
CA GLY A 160 -1.37 18.15 -8.21
C GLY A 160 -1.38 16.80 -8.94
N GLU A 161 -1.08 16.78 -10.24
CA GLU A 161 -1.10 15.57 -11.07
C GLU A 161 0.07 14.61 -10.75
N PRO A 162 -0.09 13.29 -10.96
CA PRO A 162 0.96 12.32 -10.72
C PRO A 162 2.10 12.48 -11.73
N VAL A 163 3.28 12.80 -11.22
CA VAL A 163 4.51 12.96 -12.00
C VAL A 163 5.57 11.97 -11.56
N ALA A 164 6.32 11.46 -12.53
CA ALA A 164 7.55 10.72 -12.25
C ALA A 164 8.67 11.72 -11.98
N THR A 165 8.96 11.97 -10.71
CA THR A 165 9.95 12.97 -10.26
C THR A 165 11.36 12.38 -10.17
N GLN A 166 12.24 12.93 -9.36
CA GLN A 166 13.67 12.57 -9.23
C GLN A 166 13.98 11.07 -9.30
N SER A 167 15.17 10.73 -9.81
CA SER A 167 15.61 9.34 -9.90
C SER A 167 15.80 8.72 -8.51
N PHE A 168 15.17 7.57 -8.27
CA PHE A 168 15.51 6.65 -7.20
C PHE A 168 16.88 6.03 -7.50
N SER A 169 17.95 6.62 -6.97
CA SER A 169 19.23 5.92 -6.86
C SER A 169 19.22 5.13 -5.58
N GLY A 170 19.10 3.80 -5.69
CA GLY A 170 19.27 2.85 -4.58
C GLY A 170 20.73 2.74 -4.10
N SER A 171 21.48 3.85 -4.10
CA SER A 171 22.57 3.97 -3.16
C SER A 171 21.88 4.09 -1.81
N GLY A 172 22.28 3.30 -0.81
CA GLY A 172 21.73 3.47 0.53
C GLY A 172 21.81 4.94 0.96
N PHE A 173 21.19 5.28 2.09
CA PHE A 173 21.86 6.29 2.91
C PHE A 173 23.27 5.72 3.18
N VAL A 174 24.23 6.03 2.32
CA VAL A 174 25.61 5.61 2.46
C VAL A 174 26.17 6.55 3.50
N GLU A 175 25.86 6.29 4.76
CA GLU A 175 26.83 6.58 5.79
C GLU A 175 27.87 5.46 5.67
N LYS A 176 28.82 5.65 4.75
CA LYS A 176 30.01 4.81 4.72
C LYS A 176 30.69 4.99 6.08
N THR A 177 30.98 3.91 6.78
CA THR A 177 31.76 4.00 8.02
C THR A 177 33.11 4.67 7.70
N GLY A 178 33.25 5.94 8.09
CA GLY A 178 34.41 6.78 7.81
C GLY A 178 34.26 7.84 6.72
N ASP A 179 33.14 7.95 6.02
CA ASP A 179 32.90 9.08 5.10
C ASP A 179 32.60 10.34 5.90
N THR A 180 33.58 11.24 5.94
CA THR A 180 33.32 12.65 6.19
C THR A 180 32.60 13.17 4.96
N MET A 181 31.49 13.92 5.10
CA MET A 181 30.85 14.59 3.97
C MET A 181 31.74 15.71 3.42
N THR A 182 32.82 15.35 2.72
CA THR A 182 33.69 16.30 2.02
C THR A 182 33.31 16.30 0.55
N GLY A 183 32.30 17.10 0.25
CA GLY A 183 31.85 17.40 -1.10
C GLY A 183 30.70 18.39 -1.00
N LEU A 184 30.58 19.31 -1.98
CA LEU A 184 29.37 20.11 -2.10
C LEU A 184 28.19 19.13 -2.18
N LEU A 185 27.25 19.25 -1.25
CA LEU A 185 25.90 18.76 -1.49
C LEU A 185 25.36 19.59 -2.66
N ASN A 186 25.61 19.14 -3.89
CA ASN A 186 25.00 19.75 -5.06
C ASN A 186 23.54 19.29 -5.13
N ASN A 187 22.76 19.70 -4.13
CA ASN A 187 21.33 19.55 -4.13
C ASN A 187 20.76 20.80 -4.81
N THR A 188 20.92 20.88 -6.14
CA THR A 188 20.32 21.94 -6.96
C THR A 188 18.80 21.95 -6.85
N VAL A 189 18.19 20.85 -6.38
CA VAL A 189 16.75 20.72 -6.18
C VAL A 189 16.46 20.58 -4.70
N GLY A 190 16.35 21.72 -4.00
CA GLY A 190 16.07 21.80 -2.57
C GLY A 190 15.01 20.80 -2.11
N TYR A 191 15.34 19.96 -1.13
CA TYR A 191 14.34 19.17 -0.44
C TYR A 191 13.53 20.12 0.44
N ALA A 192 12.27 20.36 0.08
CA ALA A 192 11.30 21.05 0.92
C ALA A 192 10.30 20.04 1.46
N ALA A 193 10.22 19.90 2.79
CA ALA A 193 9.11 19.26 3.46
C ALA A 193 8.41 20.32 4.33
N GLY A 194 7.09 20.49 4.14
CA GLY A 194 6.28 21.40 4.95
C GLY A 194 6.62 22.89 4.82
N GLY A 195 7.10 23.35 3.66
CA GLY A 195 7.40 24.77 3.43
C GLY A 195 8.64 25.31 4.16
N THR A 196 9.39 24.44 4.83
CA THR A 196 10.69 24.79 5.42
C THR A 196 11.81 24.33 4.49
N THR A 197 12.62 25.28 4.02
CA THR A 197 13.85 25.00 3.27
C THR A 197 14.92 24.62 4.28
N PHE A 198 15.26 23.33 4.39
CA PHE A 198 16.23 22.85 5.39
C PHE A 198 17.66 23.39 5.14
N ILE A 199 17.95 23.90 3.95
CA ILE A 199 19.23 24.50 3.58
C ILE A 199 18.95 25.70 2.66
N ASN A 200 18.86 26.91 3.21
CA ASN A 200 18.76 28.16 2.44
C ASN A 200 20.08 28.96 2.44
N ALA A 201 21.20 28.29 2.66
CA ALA A 201 22.52 28.89 2.51
C ALA A 201 23.55 27.80 2.25
N THR A 202 24.53 28.10 1.41
CA THR A 202 25.80 27.38 1.35
C THR A 202 26.41 27.42 2.75
N ARG A 203 26.15 26.41 3.58
CA ARG A 203 26.80 26.27 4.89
C ARG A 203 27.94 25.29 4.74
N GLU A 204 29.15 25.79 4.86
CA GLU A 204 30.32 24.97 5.16
C GLU A 204 30.09 24.34 6.55
N LEU A 205 29.69 23.06 6.61
CA LEU A 205 29.76 22.29 7.85
C LEU A 205 31.24 21.97 8.09
N SER A 206 31.93 22.83 8.82
CA SER A 206 33.27 22.50 9.31
C SER A 206 33.16 21.42 10.38
N ASN A 207 33.92 20.35 10.22
CA ASN A 207 34.04 19.25 11.18
C ASN A 207 34.24 19.80 12.62
N VAL A 208 33.28 19.55 13.50
CA VAL A 208 33.51 19.64 14.95
C VAL A 208 33.55 18.21 15.47
N SER A 209 34.76 17.68 15.69
CA SER A 209 34.97 16.34 16.27
C SER A 209 34.82 16.35 17.80
N GLY A 210 33.69 16.86 18.29
CA GLY A 210 33.38 16.97 19.71
C GLY A 210 31.89 16.81 19.96
N ALA A 211 31.52 16.37 21.17
CA ALA A 211 30.13 16.16 21.56
C ALA A 211 29.27 17.38 21.19
N ILE A 212 28.16 17.13 20.50
CA ILE A 212 27.20 18.16 20.09
C ILE A 212 26.59 18.75 21.36
N SER A 213 27.17 19.84 21.86
CA SER A 213 26.49 20.74 22.79
C SER A 213 25.57 21.63 21.94
N GLN A 214 24.40 21.10 21.58
CA GLN A 214 23.27 21.96 21.19
C GLN A 214 23.13 23.03 22.28
N PHE A 215 23.08 24.30 21.88
CA PHE A 215 23.21 25.50 22.73
C PHE A 215 24.64 25.92 23.09
N SER A 216 25.54 25.99 22.10
CA SER A 216 26.58 27.01 22.17
C SER A 216 25.93 28.35 21.82
N ASN A 217 25.83 29.25 22.80
CA ASN A 217 25.47 30.64 22.58
C ASN A 217 26.25 31.17 21.37
N ASP A 218 25.54 31.72 20.41
CA ASP A 218 26.10 32.36 19.24
C ASP A 218 26.82 33.64 19.69
N SER A 219 28.08 33.50 20.13
CA SER A 219 28.92 34.62 20.57
C SER A 219 29.28 35.58 19.42
N ASN A 220 28.77 35.37 18.21
CA ASN A 220 28.94 36.28 17.08
C ASN A 220 27.84 37.33 16.93
N TYR A 221 26.86 37.38 17.85
CA TYR A 221 25.85 38.47 17.90
C TYR A 221 26.05 39.49 19.03
N LEU A 222 27.12 39.39 19.82
CA LEU A 222 27.52 40.44 20.76
C LEU A 222 28.83 41.05 20.30
N ASN A 223 28.73 41.95 19.33
CA ASN A 223 29.77 42.90 18.98
C ASN A 223 30.14 43.72 20.22
N ASN A 224 31.21 43.29 20.88
CA ASN A 224 31.95 44.04 21.90
C ASN A 224 32.64 45.26 21.26
N THR A 225 31.83 46.23 20.82
CA THR A 225 32.25 47.56 20.38
C THR A 225 31.42 48.66 21.05
N SER A 226 30.84 48.39 22.22
CA SER A 226 30.40 49.44 23.13
C SER A 226 31.64 50.05 23.78
N THR A 227 32.20 51.07 23.15
CA THR A 227 33.21 51.95 23.73
C THR A 227 32.63 52.58 24.99
N LEU A 228 33.10 52.16 26.17
CA LEU A 228 32.93 52.93 27.40
C LEU A 228 33.80 54.19 27.25
N GLU A 229 33.17 55.34 26.98
CA GLU A 229 33.83 56.64 27.09
C GLU A 229 34.37 56.78 28.52
N GLY A 230 35.70 56.84 28.64
CA GLY A 230 36.34 57.28 29.87
C GLY A 230 36.06 58.77 30.06
N GLY A 231 34.97 59.08 30.77
CA GLY A 231 34.75 60.41 31.33
C GLY A 231 35.86 60.75 32.32
N ASN A 232 36.52 61.88 32.06
CA ASN A 232 37.56 62.50 32.88
C ASN A 232 37.23 62.52 34.39
N PHE A 233 38.27 62.22 35.19
CA PHE A 233 38.44 62.82 36.51
C PHE A 233 38.79 64.32 36.40
#